data_AF-A0A5J6LA95-F1
#
_entry.id   AF-A0A5J6LA95-F1
#
_cell.length_a   1.000
_cell.length_b   1.000
_cell.length_c   1.000
_cell.angle_alpha   90.00
_cell.angle_beta   90.00
_cell.angle_gamma   90.00
#
_symmetry.space_group_name_H-M   'P 1'
#
loop_
_entity.id
_entity.type
_entity.pdbx_description
1 polymer ?
#
loop_
_entity_poly.entity_id
_entity_poly.type
_entity_poly.pdbx_seq_one_letter_code
_entity_poly.pdbx_strand_id
1 'polypeptide(L)'
;MTTTLLATLNFSLSGGRGYYPSPSVNGIMCIPLGNTLHQTLSYNLVPENVDSNRGDSALWEHEPASLPIAIPKQPVSGYANLYTWPSRMIYLESETSGNVVFMRFVAGHGFDVTSNIIDPMQPYKTDKEKGRLPVQFREDRGTWRDFDSLIPDSSELAPLTIQNALRLAGKNLRFMPGSVLVLGLRYTPPNANVDFWRMERFVLPEVLATNRFSREDVRQFLDVAEETQKTLWQACSDYARGIISHGDRDPDKKDISKAVKQMTASSLYWSMIESRFHETLSSYTLEADPDDIRCQWLKSVLDALCEAWEQHAASVATNDAWTLRSLMKSEGLIRKKMKELKDEIQKYEPREVGA
;
A
#
# COMPACT_ATOMS: atom_id res chain seq x y z
N MET A 1 0.63 -29.12 -2.98
CA MET A 1 1.82 -28.75 -3.78
C MET A 1 1.49 -27.87 -4.97
N THR A 2 0.39 -28.09 -5.70
CA THR A 2 -0.04 -27.25 -6.85
C THR A 2 -0.15 -25.76 -6.51
N THR A 3 -0.76 -25.41 -5.37
CA THR A 3 -0.84 -24.00 -4.91
C THR A 3 0.54 -23.38 -4.67
N THR A 4 1.47 -24.15 -4.08
CA THR A 4 2.86 -23.72 -3.85
C THR A 4 3.59 -23.49 -5.17
N LEU A 5 3.34 -24.34 -6.19
CA LEU A 5 3.92 -24.18 -7.52
C LEU A 5 3.48 -22.86 -8.17
N LEU A 6 2.17 -22.59 -8.19
CA LEU A 6 1.62 -21.35 -8.78
C LEU A 6 2.13 -20.09 -8.08
N ALA A 7 2.19 -20.11 -6.74
CA ALA A 7 2.76 -19.01 -5.96
C ALA A 7 4.25 -18.80 -6.27
N THR A 8 5.02 -19.88 -6.39
CA THR A 8 6.46 -19.83 -6.69
C THR A 8 6.75 -19.21 -8.06
N LEU A 9 5.89 -19.48 -9.05
CA LEU A 9 6.02 -18.93 -10.40
C LEU A 9 5.71 -17.44 -10.46
N ASN A 10 4.71 -16.96 -9.71
CA ASN A 10 4.30 -15.55 -9.70
C ASN A 10 5.18 -14.66 -8.80
N PHE A 11 5.76 -15.23 -7.74
CA PHE A 11 6.50 -14.48 -6.72
C PHE A 11 7.97 -14.89 -6.61
N SER A 12 8.53 -15.45 -7.68
CA SER A 12 9.94 -15.84 -7.69
C SER A 12 10.85 -14.62 -7.60
N LEU A 13 11.78 -14.64 -6.66
CA LEU A 13 12.74 -13.55 -6.40
C LEU A 13 13.96 -13.63 -7.33
N SER A 14 14.66 -12.51 -7.49
CA SER A 14 16.02 -12.55 -8.03
C SER A 14 16.98 -13.24 -7.06
N GLY A 15 18.01 -13.94 -7.56
CA GLY A 15 19.02 -14.57 -6.70
C GLY A 15 20.28 -14.99 -7.44
N GLY A 16 21.28 -15.44 -6.67
CA GLY A 16 22.50 -16.03 -7.24
C GLY A 16 22.17 -17.22 -8.16
N ARG A 17 22.97 -17.43 -9.22
CA ARG A 17 22.79 -18.44 -10.30
C ARG A 17 21.84 -18.06 -11.45
N GLY A 18 21.70 -16.76 -11.74
CA GLY A 18 20.94 -16.30 -12.91
C GLY A 18 19.42 -16.37 -12.74
N TYR A 19 18.95 -16.41 -11.49
CA TYR A 19 17.53 -16.33 -11.21
C TYR A 19 17.03 -14.90 -11.40
N TYR A 20 16.08 -14.74 -12.32
CA TYR A 20 15.38 -13.50 -12.54
C TYR A 20 14.12 -13.43 -11.68
N PRO A 21 13.71 -12.22 -11.26
CA PRO A 21 12.44 -12.04 -10.59
C PRO A 21 11.29 -12.27 -11.58
N SER A 22 10.13 -12.64 -11.03
CA SER A 22 8.87 -12.64 -11.79
C SER A 22 8.44 -11.20 -12.06
N PRO A 23 7.65 -10.92 -13.11
CA PRO A 23 7.33 -9.54 -13.53
C PRO A 23 6.77 -8.66 -12.40
N SER A 24 5.89 -9.22 -11.56
CA SER A 24 5.10 -8.47 -10.58
C SER A 24 5.53 -8.69 -9.12
N VAL A 25 6.69 -9.31 -8.90
CA VAL A 25 7.08 -9.91 -7.61
C VAL A 25 7.06 -8.95 -6.41
N ASN A 26 7.37 -7.67 -6.58
CA ASN A 26 7.50 -6.69 -5.48
C ASN A 26 6.41 -5.61 -5.52
N GLY A 27 5.50 -5.66 -6.49
CA GLY A 27 4.38 -4.73 -6.59
C GLY A 27 3.18 -5.25 -5.80
N ILE A 28 2.39 -4.33 -5.26
CA ILE A 28 1.10 -4.70 -4.66
C ILE A 28 0.10 -5.04 -5.78
N MET A 29 -0.67 -6.11 -5.60
CA MET A 29 -1.73 -6.51 -6.51
C MET A 29 -3.09 -6.18 -5.89
N CYS A 30 -3.98 -5.58 -6.68
CA CYS A 30 -5.30 -5.13 -6.28
C CYS A 30 -6.38 -5.94 -6.99
N ILE A 31 -7.12 -6.73 -6.22
CA ILE A 31 -8.19 -7.60 -6.72
C ILE A 31 -9.53 -7.06 -6.20
N PRO A 32 -10.33 -6.37 -7.02
CA PRO A 32 -11.69 -5.99 -6.64
C PRO A 32 -12.54 -7.23 -6.39
N LEU A 33 -13.29 -7.23 -5.28
CA LEU A 33 -14.10 -8.35 -4.81
C LEU A 33 -15.59 -8.05 -4.99
N GLY A 34 -16.29 -8.95 -5.68
CA GLY A 34 -17.75 -8.97 -5.74
C GLY A 34 -18.38 -9.85 -4.66
N ASN A 35 -19.71 -9.95 -4.70
CA ASN A 35 -20.48 -10.83 -3.82
C ASN A 35 -20.37 -12.32 -4.23
N THR A 36 -19.88 -12.58 -5.44
CA THR A 36 -19.68 -13.92 -6.00
C THR A 36 -18.34 -14.00 -6.71
N LEU A 37 -17.80 -15.22 -6.83
CA LEU A 37 -16.59 -15.47 -7.62
C LEU A 37 -16.76 -15.00 -9.08
N HIS A 38 -17.95 -15.18 -9.66
CA HIS A 38 -18.25 -14.71 -11.01
C HIS A 38 -18.07 -13.20 -11.17
N GLN A 39 -18.57 -12.41 -10.22
CA GLN A 39 -18.37 -10.96 -10.21
C GLN A 39 -16.89 -10.60 -10.04
N THR A 40 -16.20 -11.21 -9.06
CA THR A 40 -14.77 -11.01 -8.85
C THR A 40 -13.97 -11.29 -10.12
N LEU A 41 -14.23 -12.41 -10.80
CA LEU A 41 -13.56 -12.73 -12.08
C LEU A 41 -13.88 -11.69 -13.15
N SER A 42 -15.15 -11.29 -13.29
CA SER A 42 -15.57 -10.29 -14.28
C SER A 42 -14.88 -8.93 -14.07
N TYR A 43 -14.70 -8.51 -12.82
CA TYR A 43 -13.96 -7.28 -12.49
C TYR A 43 -12.49 -7.36 -12.88
N ASN A 44 -11.87 -8.54 -12.77
CA ASN A 44 -10.46 -8.75 -13.10
C ASN A 44 -10.21 -9.10 -14.58
N LEU A 45 -11.27 -9.34 -15.37
CA LEU A 45 -11.21 -9.53 -16.82
C LEU A 45 -11.15 -8.16 -17.54
N VAL A 46 -10.00 -7.50 -17.44
CA VAL A 46 -9.73 -6.23 -18.13
C VAL A 46 -9.68 -6.47 -19.64
N PRO A 47 -10.49 -5.77 -20.46
CA PRO A 47 -10.45 -5.97 -21.91
C PRO A 47 -9.15 -5.50 -22.53
N GLU A 48 -8.57 -6.35 -23.37
CA GLU A 48 -7.41 -6.04 -24.21
C GLU A 48 -7.84 -5.75 -25.65
N ASN A 49 -7.03 -4.96 -26.36
CA ASN A 49 -7.24 -4.74 -27.79
C ASN A 49 -6.82 -6.01 -28.57
N VAL A 50 -7.79 -6.68 -29.17
CA VAL A 50 -7.61 -7.94 -29.90
C VAL A 50 -6.55 -7.84 -31.00
N ASP A 51 -6.45 -6.70 -31.70
CA ASP A 51 -5.46 -6.55 -32.78
C ASP A 51 -4.03 -6.36 -32.26
N SER A 52 -3.87 -5.79 -31.06
CA SER A 52 -2.58 -5.69 -30.38
C SER A 52 -2.16 -6.99 -29.69
N ASN A 53 -3.11 -7.89 -29.39
CA ASN A 53 -2.91 -9.05 -28.53
C ASN A 53 -2.93 -10.41 -29.27
N ARG A 54 -2.85 -10.44 -30.61
CA ARG A 54 -2.90 -11.70 -31.39
C ARG A 54 -1.77 -12.69 -31.07
N GLY A 55 -0.73 -12.26 -30.35
CA GLY A 55 0.39 -13.09 -29.92
C GLY A 55 0.43 -13.38 -28.43
N ASP A 56 -0.61 -13.02 -27.67
CA ASP A 56 -0.71 -13.39 -26.26
C ASP A 56 -1.27 -14.79 -26.10
N SER A 57 -0.65 -15.54 -25.20
CA SER A 57 -0.95 -16.94 -24.96
C SER A 57 -0.41 -17.35 -23.60
N ALA A 58 -1.13 -18.27 -22.96
CA ALA A 58 -0.74 -18.80 -21.67
C ALA A 58 0.40 -19.81 -21.83
N LEU A 59 1.13 -20.06 -20.73
CA LEU A 59 2.25 -21.00 -20.69
C LEU A 59 1.91 -22.39 -21.26
N TRP A 60 0.71 -22.90 -21.02
CA TRP A 60 0.28 -24.24 -21.47
C TRP A 60 -0.12 -24.30 -22.96
N GLU A 61 -0.18 -23.17 -23.65
CA GLU A 61 -0.50 -23.09 -25.08
C GLU A 61 0.76 -23.18 -25.96
N HIS A 62 1.93 -23.22 -25.33
CA HIS A 62 3.22 -23.38 -26.00
C HIS A 62 3.83 -24.74 -25.74
N GLU A 63 4.66 -25.17 -26.69
CA GLU A 63 5.57 -26.29 -26.45
C GLU A 63 6.56 -25.94 -25.33
N PRO A 64 6.83 -26.87 -24.40
CA PRO A 64 7.77 -26.64 -23.31
C PRO A 64 9.16 -26.25 -23.81
N ALA A 65 9.75 -25.23 -23.20
CA ALA A 65 11.12 -24.83 -23.52
C ALA A 65 12.13 -25.94 -23.20
N SER A 66 13.06 -26.18 -24.12
CA SER A 66 14.20 -27.06 -23.85
C SER A 66 15.23 -26.38 -22.96
N LEU A 67 15.89 -27.17 -22.11
CA LEU A 67 17.03 -26.71 -21.31
C LEU A 67 18.34 -27.00 -22.04
N PRO A 68 19.32 -26.07 -22.03
CA PRO A 68 19.29 -24.74 -21.40
C PRO A 68 18.43 -23.74 -22.19
N ILE A 69 17.83 -22.78 -21.49
CA ILE A 69 17.04 -21.71 -22.12
C ILE A 69 17.94 -20.86 -23.01
N ALA A 70 17.65 -20.85 -24.31
CA ALA A 70 18.44 -20.12 -25.31
C ALA A 70 18.33 -18.60 -25.14
N ILE A 71 17.14 -18.09 -24.83
CA ILE A 71 16.86 -16.66 -24.64
C ILE A 71 16.44 -16.41 -23.19
N PRO A 72 17.36 -15.95 -22.32
CA PRO A 72 17.13 -15.90 -20.88
C PRO A 72 16.19 -14.79 -20.44
N LYS A 73 16.00 -13.73 -21.25
CA LYS A 73 15.03 -12.66 -20.98
C LYS A 73 14.10 -12.45 -22.15
N GLN A 74 12.82 -12.28 -21.86
CA GLN A 74 11.78 -12.09 -22.88
C GLN A 74 10.82 -10.98 -22.42
N PRO A 75 10.24 -10.20 -23.36
CA PRO A 75 9.15 -9.31 -23.04
C PRO A 75 7.87 -10.11 -22.76
N VAL A 76 6.97 -9.54 -21.97
CA VAL A 76 5.59 -10.05 -21.84
C VAL A 76 4.82 -9.76 -23.12
N SER A 77 4.16 -10.79 -23.68
CA SER A 77 3.36 -10.66 -24.91
C SER A 77 1.92 -10.19 -24.68
N GLY A 78 1.37 -10.40 -23.48
CA GLY A 78 0.05 -9.92 -23.05
C GLY A 78 -0.31 -10.46 -21.65
N TYR A 79 -1.57 -10.29 -21.22
CA TYR A 79 -1.99 -10.67 -19.86
C TYR A 79 -1.98 -12.18 -19.60
N ALA A 80 -2.32 -13.02 -20.57
CA ALA A 80 -2.26 -14.48 -20.39
C ALA A 80 -0.83 -14.94 -20.13
N ASN A 81 0.13 -14.40 -20.90
CA ASN A 81 1.55 -14.64 -20.71
C ASN A 81 2.07 -14.06 -19.38
N LEU A 82 1.62 -12.86 -18.99
CA LEU A 82 1.97 -12.24 -17.71
C LEU A 82 1.58 -13.11 -16.50
N TYR A 83 0.33 -13.56 -16.45
CA TYR A 83 -0.20 -14.32 -15.32
C TYR A 83 0.33 -15.75 -15.23
N THR A 84 0.91 -16.25 -16.31
CA THR A 84 1.46 -17.61 -16.40
C THR A 84 2.98 -17.60 -16.59
N TRP A 85 3.63 -16.48 -16.26
CA TRP A 85 5.04 -16.26 -16.54
C TRP A 85 5.94 -17.38 -16.00
N PRO A 86 6.71 -18.08 -16.86
CA PRO A 86 7.55 -19.21 -16.46
C PRO A 86 8.87 -18.72 -15.85
N SER A 87 8.81 -18.05 -14.70
CA SER A 87 10.01 -17.54 -14.00
C SER A 87 10.97 -18.65 -13.55
N ARG A 88 10.47 -19.90 -13.45
CA ARG A 88 11.22 -21.09 -13.04
C ARG A 88 10.79 -22.29 -13.89
N MET A 89 11.75 -23.18 -14.15
CA MET A 89 11.45 -24.51 -14.68
C MET A 89 11.52 -25.51 -13.53
N ILE A 90 10.40 -26.19 -13.30
CA ILE A 90 10.18 -27.02 -12.11
C ILE A 90 9.76 -28.42 -12.56
N TYR A 91 10.47 -29.43 -12.07
CA TYR A 91 10.11 -30.84 -12.26
C TYR A 91 9.87 -31.48 -10.89
N LEU A 92 8.66 -32.00 -10.70
CA LEU A 92 8.23 -32.65 -9.47
C LEU A 92 8.45 -34.16 -9.60
N GLU A 93 9.19 -34.75 -8.66
CA GLU A 93 9.43 -36.19 -8.63
C GLU A 93 8.42 -36.85 -7.68
N SER A 94 7.43 -37.53 -8.26
CA SER A 94 6.44 -38.29 -7.51
C SER A 94 6.98 -39.67 -7.13
N GLU A 95 6.79 -40.06 -5.87
CA GLU A 95 6.93 -41.44 -5.42
C GLU A 95 5.77 -42.31 -5.90
N THR A 96 5.93 -43.63 -5.78
CA THR A 96 4.86 -44.62 -6.02
C THR A 96 3.61 -44.37 -5.17
N SER A 97 3.77 -43.72 -4.00
CA SER A 97 2.68 -43.32 -3.10
C SER A 97 1.84 -42.14 -3.63
N GLY A 98 2.29 -41.48 -4.72
CA GLY A 98 1.71 -40.24 -5.24
C GLY A 98 2.19 -38.96 -4.53
N ASN A 99 3.00 -39.10 -3.47
CA ASN A 99 3.62 -37.96 -2.79
C ASN A 99 4.78 -37.42 -3.61
N VAL A 100 5.04 -36.12 -3.49
CA VAL A 100 6.22 -35.48 -4.08
C VAL A 100 7.20 -35.15 -2.97
N VAL A 101 8.39 -35.73 -3.03
CA VAL A 101 9.44 -35.57 -2.01
C VAL A 101 10.65 -34.81 -2.56
N PHE A 102 10.88 -34.87 -3.87
CA PHE A 102 11.95 -34.13 -4.53
C PHE A 102 11.41 -33.21 -5.62
N MET A 103 12.12 -32.10 -5.81
CA MET A 103 11.88 -31.21 -6.94
C MET A 103 13.21 -30.77 -7.55
N ARG A 104 13.25 -30.73 -8.88
CA ARG A 104 14.32 -30.04 -9.61
C ARG A 104 13.84 -28.64 -9.92
N PHE A 105 14.72 -27.68 -9.66
CA PHE A 105 14.39 -26.27 -9.72
C PHE A 105 15.52 -25.52 -10.39
N VAL A 106 15.24 -24.90 -11.54
CA VAL A 106 16.22 -24.13 -12.31
C VAL A 106 15.61 -22.81 -12.81
N ALA A 107 16.47 -21.93 -13.30
CA ALA A 107 16.05 -20.62 -13.80
C ALA A 107 15.13 -20.81 -15.01
N GLY A 108 14.00 -20.09 -14.98
CA GLY A 108 13.12 -19.93 -16.13
C GLY A 108 13.43 -18.66 -16.91
N HIS A 109 12.43 -18.12 -17.58
CA HIS A 109 12.55 -16.87 -18.32
C HIS A 109 12.55 -15.66 -17.37
N GLY A 110 13.51 -14.76 -17.58
CA GLY A 110 13.55 -13.46 -16.94
C GLY A 110 12.67 -12.45 -17.65
N PHE A 111 12.03 -11.60 -16.87
CA PHE A 111 11.25 -10.49 -17.39
C PHE A 111 12.15 -9.42 -18.01
N ASP A 112 11.85 -9.01 -19.24
CA ASP A 112 12.44 -7.84 -19.88
C ASP A 112 11.66 -6.57 -19.50
N VAL A 113 12.37 -5.65 -18.82
CA VAL A 113 11.82 -4.38 -18.31
C VAL A 113 11.41 -3.42 -19.44
N THR A 114 11.85 -3.66 -20.68
CA THR A 114 11.42 -2.89 -21.85
C THR A 114 10.01 -3.24 -22.35
N SER A 115 9.33 -4.23 -21.73
CA SER A 115 7.94 -4.53 -22.04
C SER A 115 7.03 -3.34 -21.72
N ASN A 116 6.19 -2.97 -22.68
CA ASN A 116 5.19 -1.92 -22.53
C ASN A 116 3.91 -2.40 -21.80
N ILE A 117 3.80 -3.70 -21.53
CA ILE A 117 2.64 -4.27 -20.84
C ILE A 117 2.75 -3.93 -19.35
N ILE A 118 1.73 -3.24 -18.84
CA ILE A 118 1.55 -3.02 -17.41
C ILE A 118 0.71 -4.16 -16.83
N ASP A 119 1.01 -4.53 -15.58
CA ASP A 119 0.17 -5.46 -14.84
C ASP A 119 -1.14 -4.74 -14.46
N PRO A 120 -2.29 -5.21 -14.96
CA PRO A 120 -3.58 -4.57 -14.71
C PRO A 120 -3.99 -4.60 -13.24
N MET A 121 -3.41 -5.48 -12.42
CA MET A 121 -3.69 -5.56 -10.98
C MET A 121 -2.87 -4.55 -10.17
N GLN A 122 -1.85 -3.92 -10.74
CA GLN A 122 -0.94 -3.07 -9.96
C GLN A 122 -1.33 -1.59 -10.04
N PRO A 123 -1.28 -0.85 -8.92
CA PRO A 123 -1.18 0.59 -8.95
C PRO A 123 0.26 1.01 -9.23
N TYR A 124 0.40 2.15 -9.89
CA TYR A 124 1.68 2.72 -10.31
C TYR A 124 1.91 4.12 -9.76
N LYS A 125 3.16 4.55 -9.77
CA LYS A 125 3.60 5.91 -9.48
C LYS A 125 4.64 6.34 -10.51
N THR A 126 4.72 7.65 -10.74
CA THR A 126 5.76 8.22 -11.59
C THR A 126 7.02 8.50 -10.78
N ASP A 127 8.15 8.02 -11.28
CA ASP A 127 9.50 8.29 -10.82
C ASP A 127 10.24 9.13 -11.87
N LYS A 128 11.02 10.11 -11.42
CA LYS A 128 11.70 11.07 -12.30
C LYS A 128 12.77 10.41 -13.17
N GLU A 129 13.42 9.36 -12.67
CA GLU A 129 14.54 8.71 -13.35
C GLU A 129 14.09 7.41 -14.02
N LYS A 130 13.23 6.65 -13.36
CA LYS A 130 12.83 5.29 -13.77
C LYS A 130 11.47 5.23 -14.46
N GLY A 131 10.79 6.37 -14.61
CA GLY A 131 9.46 6.42 -15.22
C GLY A 131 8.40 5.78 -14.33
N ARG A 132 7.53 4.95 -14.92
CA ARG A 132 6.42 4.32 -14.19
C ARG A 132 6.90 3.14 -13.35
N LEU A 133 6.69 3.19 -12.03
CA LEU A 133 7.05 2.12 -11.09
C LEU A 133 5.82 1.60 -10.34
N PRO A 134 5.72 0.28 -10.07
CA PRO A 134 4.63 -0.24 -9.26
C PRO A 134 4.72 0.29 -7.82
N VAL A 135 3.56 0.48 -7.19
CA VAL A 135 3.49 0.71 -5.75
C VAL A 135 3.86 -0.59 -5.04
N GLN A 136 4.62 -0.49 -3.96
CA GLN A 136 5.20 -1.64 -3.25
C GLN A 136 4.88 -1.52 -1.77
N PHE A 137 4.83 -2.66 -1.08
CA PHE A 137 4.77 -2.64 0.38
C PHE A 137 6.02 -1.99 0.98
N ARG A 138 5.84 -1.38 2.14
CA ARG A 138 6.90 -0.72 2.89
C ARG A 138 6.87 -1.20 4.33
N GLU A 139 8.05 -1.38 4.92
CA GLU A 139 8.19 -1.86 6.29
C GLU A 139 7.64 -0.84 7.30
N ASP A 140 7.85 0.46 7.02
CA ASP A 140 7.54 1.58 7.91
C ASP A 140 6.23 2.32 7.55
N ARG A 141 5.39 1.73 6.68
CA ARG A 141 4.18 2.36 6.17
C ARG A 141 3.09 1.33 5.86
N GLY A 142 1.93 1.52 6.48
CA GLY A 142 0.71 0.75 6.17
C GLY A 142 0.20 1.07 4.76
N THR A 143 -0.38 0.09 4.08
CA THR A 143 -0.85 0.24 2.68
C THR A 143 -1.99 1.24 2.54
N TRP A 144 -2.79 1.39 3.60
CA TRP A 144 -3.84 2.40 3.68
C TRP A 144 -3.34 3.83 3.44
N ARG A 145 -2.06 4.11 3.77
CA ARG A 145 -1.43 5.43 3.54
C ARG A 145 -1.13 5.72 2.08
N ASP A 146 -1.22 4.71 1.22
CA ASP A 146 -1.08 4.82 -0.23
C ASP A 146 -2.41 4.45 -0.93
N PHE A 147 -3.53 4.47 -0.21
CA PHE A 147 -4.84 4.06 -0.74
C PHE A 147 -5.32 4.94 -1.89
N ASP A 148 -4.91 6.21 -1.95
CA ASP A 148 -5.21 7.09 -3.09
C ASP A 148 -4.67 6.52 -4.42
N SER A 149 -3.60 5.71 -4.39
CA SER A 149 -3.04 5.07 -5.59
C SER A 149 -3.98 4.01 -6.20
N LEU A 150 -4.96 3.52 -5.44
CA LEU A 150 -5.96 2.57 -5.91
C LEU A 150 -7.14 3.28 -6.59
N ILE A 151 -7.33 4.57 -6.33
CA ILE A 151 -8.48 5.33 -6.81
C ILE A 151 -8.21 5.87 -8.22
N PRO A 152 -9.04 5.54 -9.22
CA PRO A 152 -8.85 6.04 -10.58
C PRO A 152 -8.93 7.57 -10.68
N ASP A 153 -8.08 8.12 -11.54
CA ASP A 153 -8.06 9.51 -11.95
C ASP A 153 -7.55 9.63 -13.40
N SER A 154 -7.32 10.85 -13.86
CA SER A 154 -6.81 11.11 -15.22
C SER A 154 -5.35 10.72 -15.45
N SER A 155 -4.63 10.21 -14.44
CA SER A 155 -3.22 9.84 -14.58
C SER A 155 -3.01 8.43 -15.13
N GLU A 156 -4.07 7.62 -15.19
CA GLU A 156 -4.03 6.21 -15.63
C GLU A 156 -3.01 5.36 -14.85
N LEU A 157 -2.81 5.69 -13.57
CA LEU A 157 -1.89 4.99 -12.67
C LEU A 157 -2.59 4.03 -11.70
N ALA A 158 -3.90 4.12 -11.56
CA ALA A 158 -4.67 3.20 -10.73
C ALA A 158 -4.78 1.80 -11.38
N PRO A 159 -5.00 0.72 -10.61
CA PRO A 159 -5.13 -0.62 -11.16
C PRO A 159 -6.24 -0.69 -12.22
N LEU A 160 -5.93 -1.25 -13.38
CA LEU A 160 -6.90 -1.43 -14.46
C LEU A 160 -8.04 -2.35 -14.04
N THR A 161 -7.82 -3.28 -13.10
CA THR A 161 -8.87 -4.13 -12.53
C THR A 161 -9.91 -3.30 -11.77
N ILE A 162 -9.49 -2.32 -10.97
CA ILE A 162 -10.41 -1.41 -10.26
C ILE A 162 -11.16 -0.55 -11.28
N GLN A 163 -10.45 0.02 -12.27
CA GLN A 163 -11.08 0.81 -13.33
C GLN A 163 -12.14 0.01 -14.11
N ASN A 164 -11.81 -1.24 -14.45
CA ASN A 164 -12.74 -2.15 -15.11
C ASN A 164 -13.95 -2.47 -14.23
N ALA A 165 -13.74 -2.74 -12.94
CA ALA A 165 -14.82 -3.00 -11.99
C ALA A 165 -15.80 -1.82 -11.90
N LEU A 166 -15.29 -0.59 -11.74
CA LEU A 166 -16.12 0.62 -11.68
C LEU A 166 -16.87 0.86 -13.00
N ARG A 167 -16.21 0.62 -14.15
CA ARG A 167 -16.84 0.71 -15.46
C ARG A 167 -17.97 -0.30 -15.64
N LEU A 168 -17.77 -1.55 -15.23
CA LEU A 168 -18.79 -2.61 -15.28
C LEU A 168 -19.96 -2.31 -14.34
N ALA A 169 -19.68 -1.74 -13.17
CA ALA A 169 -20.71 -1.31 -12.23
C ALA A 169 -21.55 -0.16 -12.78
N GLY A 170 -20.92 0.81 -13.44
CA GLY A 170 -21.55 2.04 -13.88
C GLY A 170 -22.22 2.75 -12.70
N LYS A 171 -23.50 3.09 -12.85
CA LYS A 171 -24.32 3.69 -11.77
C LYS A 171 -25.06 2.67 -10.91
N ASN A 172 -24.86 1.37 -11.15
CA ASN A 172 -25.61 0.32 -10.47
C ASN A 172 -24.81 -0.24 -9.29
N LEU A 173 -25.16 0.19 -8.08
CA LEU A 173 -24.50 -0.22 -6.84
C LEU A 173 -24.48 -1.74 -6.63
N ARG A 174 -25.46 -2.48 -7.19
CA ARG A 174 -25.47 -3.95 -7.11
C ARG A 174 -24.23 -4.60 -7.74
N PHE A 175 -23.64 -3.93 -8.72
CA PHE A 175 -22.46 -4.38 -9.44
C PHE A 175 -21.19 -3.63 -9.01
N MET A 176 -21.28 -2.76 -7.99
CA MET A 176 -20.08 -2.17 -7.40
C MET A 176 -19.29 -3.24 -6.64
N PRO A 177 -17.95 -3.26 -6.75
CA PRO A 177 -17.14 -4.07 -5.87
C PRO A 177 -17.26 -3.54 -4.43
N GLY A 178 -17.65 -4.39 -3.47
CA GLY A 178 -17.79 -3.96 -2.08
C GLY A 178 -16.45 -3.74 -1.38
N SER A 179 -15.36 -4.27 -1.94
CA SER A 179 -14.02 -4.14 -1.38
C SER A 179 -12.96 -4.48 -2.40
N VAL A 180 -11.71 -4.16 -2.09
CA VAL A 180 -10.51 -4.57 -2.82
C VAL A 180 -9.57 -5.34 -1.89
N LEU A 181 -9.07 -6.47 -2.37
CA LEU A 181 -7.99 -7.22 -1.73
C LEU A 181 -6.65 -6.69 -2.27
N VAL A 182 -5.77 -6.28 -1.38
CA VAL A 182 -4.42 -5.82 -1.70
C VAL A 182 -3.42 -6.82 -1.16
N LEU A 183 -2.64 -7.44 -2.04
CA LEU A 183 -1.73 -8.53 -1.65
C LEU A 183 -0.40 -8.50 -2.38
N GLY A 184 0.55 -9.26 -1.83
CA GLY A 184 1.86 -9.47 -2.44
C GLY A 184 2.92 -9.71 -1.36
N LEU A 185 4.18 -9.58 -1.78
CA LEU A 185 5.32 -9.68 -0.87
C LEU A 185 6.17 -8.42 -0.94
N ARG A 186 7.01 -8.26 0.07
CA ARG A 186 8.13 -7.33 0.06
C ARG A 186 9.43 -8.11 0.10
N TYR A 187 10.36 -7.74 -0.77
CA TYR A 187 11.76 -8.12 -0.66
C TYR A 187 12.65 -6.97 -1.12
N THR A 188 13.89 -6.91 -0.64
CA THR A 188 14.83 -5.83 -0.96
C THR A 188 15.96 -6.32 -1.88
N PRO A 189 15.89 -6.12 -3.20
CA PRO A 189 16.99 -6.46 -4.10
C PRO A 189 18.31 -5.78 -3.67
N PRO A 190 19.48 -6.43 -3.84
CA PRO A 190 19.68 -7.76 -4.45
C PRO A 190 19.48 -8.94 -3.48
N ASN A 191 18.97 -8.71 -2.26
CA ASN A 191 18.75 -9.79 -1.30
C ASN A 191 17.66 -10.74 -1.83
N ALA A 192 17.90 -12.05 -1.70
CA ALA A 192 16.97 -13.09 -2.15
C ALA A 192 16.06 -13.59 -1.02
N ASN A 193 15.89 -12.80 0.05
CA ASN A 193 15.04 -13.13 1.18
C ASN A 193 13.73 -12.35 1.06
N VAL A 194 12.61 -13.02 1.34
CA VAL A 194 11.34 -12.33 1.55
C VAL A 194 11.39 -11.63 2.90
N ASP A 195 11.14 -10.32 2.90
CA ASP A 195 11.06 -9.51 4.12
C ASP A 195 9.73 -9.85 4.84
N PHE A 196 8.61 -9.81 4.10
CA PHE A 196 7.30 -10.26 4.58
C PHE A 196 6.29 -10.51 3.43
N TRP A 197 5.23 -11.25 3.75
CA TRP A 197 4.00 -11.33 2.94
C TRP A 197 2.92 -10.50 3.60
N ARG A 198 2.05 -9.90 2.79
CA ARG A 198 0.96 -9.09 3.30
C ARG A 198 -0.26 -9.21 2.42
N MET A 199 -1.41 -9.22 3.07
CA MET A 199 -2.73 -9.24 2.46
C MET A 199 -3.64 -8.38 3.32
N GLU A 200 -4.19 -7.33 2.73
CA GLU A 200 -5.09 -6.38 3.38
C GLU A 200 -6.36 -6.24 2.55
N ARG A 201 -7.47 -5.90 3.21
CA ARG A 201 -8.76 -5.69 2.54
C ARG A 201 -9.27 -4.30 2.88
N PHE A 202 -9.65 -3.55 1.84
CA PHE A 202 -10.23 -2.23 1.98
C PHE A 202 -11.65 -2.23 1.46
N VAL A 203 -12.57 -1.56 2.17
CA VAL A 203 -13.88 -1.22 1.63
C VAL A 203 -13.67 -0.24 0.47
N LEU A 204 -14.42 -0.43 -0.61
CA LEU A 204 -14.49 0.56 -1.68
C LEU A 204 -15.75 1.41 -1.44
N PRO A 205 -15.61 2.71 -1.17
CA PRO A 205 -16.75 3.58 -0.89
C PRO A 205 -17.79 3.58 -2.01
N GLU A 206 -19.08 3.56 -1.65
CA GLU A 206 -20.18 3.57 -2.64
C GLU A 206 -20.16 4.82 -3.51
N VAL A 207 -19.67 5.93 -2.96
CA VAL A 207 -19.51 7.21 -3.65
C VAL A 207 -18.59 7.14 -4.87
N LEU A 208 -17.72 6.11 -4.98
CA LEU A 208 -16.95 5.82 -6.21
C LEU A 208 -17.84 5.52 -7.43
N ALA A 209 -19.10 5.15 -7.23
CA ALA A 209 -20.08 5.01 -8.31
C ALA A 209 -20.57 6.37 -8.86
N THR A 210 -20.13 7.47 -8.26
CA THR A 210 -20.53 8.84 -8.59
C THR A 210 -19.31 9.72 -8.87
N ASN A 211 -19.53 10.90 -9.43
CA ASN A 211 -18.46 11.90 -9.61
C ASN A 211 -18.20 12.74 -8.33
N ARG A 212 -18.77 12.36 -7.18
CA ARG A 212 -18.64 13.10 -5.91
C ARG A 212 -17.47 12.63 -5.05
N PHE A 213 -16.78 11.57 -5.46
CA PHE A 213 -15.63 11.05 -4.75
C PHE A 213 -14.47 10.86 -5.71
N SER A 214 -13.36 11.49 -5.36
CA SER A 214 -12.18 11.54 -6.18
C SER A 214 -10.97 11.02 -5.41
N ARG A 215 -9.94 10.67 -6.17
CA ARG A 215 -8.60 10.43 -5.60
C ARG A 215 -8.13 11.59 -4.73
N GLU A 216 -8.50 12.82 -5.09
CA GLU A 216 -8.07 14.03 -4.38
C GLU A 216 -8.69 14.12 -2.97
N ASP A 217 -9.94 13.70 -2.80
CA ASP A 217 -10.58 13.69 -1.48
C ASP A 217 -9.85 12.75 -0.51
N VAL A 218 -9.51 11.54 -0.97
CA VAL A 218 -8.71 10.58 -0.21
C VAL A 218 -7.32 11.13 0.06
N ARG A 219 -6.68 11.73 -0.94
CA ARG A 219 -5.34 12.32 -0.79
C ARG A 219 -5.33 13.41 0.29
N GLN A 220 -6.34 14.27 0.33
CA GLN A 220 -6.43 15.30 1.36
C GLN A 220 -6.58 14.72 2.76
N PHE A 221 -7.33 13.62 2.92
CA PHE A 221 -7.38 12.91 4.21
C PHE A 221 -6.00 12.40 4.62
N LEU A 222 -5.30 11.74 3.70
CA LEU A 222 -3.96 11.19 3.95
C LEU A 222 -2.94 12.30 4.24
N ASP A 223 -2.97 13.41 3.51
CA ASP A 223 -2.05 14.54 3.67
C ASP A 223 -2.16 15.16 5.07
N VAL A 224 -3.38 15.36 5.57
CA VAL A 224 -3.58 15.90 6.94
C VAL A 224 -2.98 14.96 8.00
N ALA A 225 -3.12 13.64 7.83
CA ALA A 225 -2.52 12.67 8.74
C ALA A 225 -0.99 12.66 8.64
N GLU A 226 -0.42 12.69 7.44
CA GLU A 226 1.03 12.75 7.22
C GLU A 226 1.66 14.03 7.77
N GLU A 227 1.04 15.18 7.54
CA GLU A 227 1.51 16.45 8.08
C GLU A 227 1.45 16.48 9.60
N THR A 228 0.36 15.97 10.18
CA THR A 228 0.21 15.88 11.63
C THR A 228 1.25 14.95 12.24
N GLN A 229 1.53 13.80 11.62
CA GLN A 229 2.58 12.92 12.10
C GLN A 229 3.98 13.54 11.96
N LYS A 230 4.26 14.30 10.89
CA LYS A 230 5.52 15.06 10.78
C LYS A 230 5.70 16.02 11.95
N THR A 231 4.63 16.72 12.38
CA THR A 231 4.69 17.58 13.56
C THR A 231 4.92 16.79 14.85
N LEU A 232 4.22 15.67 15.03
CA LEU A 232 4.44 14.78 16.18
C LEU A 232 5.89 14.27 16.23
N TRP A 233 6.42 13.82 15.09
CA TRP A 233 7.81 13.37 14.96
C TRP A 233 8.79 14.49 15.32
N GLN A 234 8.54 15.72 14.87
CA GLN A 234 9.37 16.87 15.18
C GLN A 234 9.35 17.17 16.69
N ALA A 235 8.18 17.13 17.33
CA ALA A 235 8.07 17.32 18.78
C ALA A 235 8.83 16.23 19.57
N CYS A 236 8.70 14.96 19.18
CA CYS A 236 9.49 13.86 19.74
C CYS A 236 11.00 14.05 19.50
N SER A 237 11.39 14.55 18.33
CA SER A 237 12.79 14.84 17.99
C SER A 237 13.38 15.97 18.85
N ASP A 238 12.59 17.02 19.10
CA ASP A 238 13.00 18.13 19.95
C ASP A 238 13.09 17.69 21.42
N TYR A 239 12.18 16.81 21.86
CA TYR A 239 12.26 16.18 23.18
C TYR A 239 13.53 15.32 23.29
N ALA A 240 13.76 14.40 22.35
CA ALA A 240 14.95 13.55 22.32
C ALA A 240 16.24 14.36 22.31
N ARG A 241 16.31 15.44 21.51
CA ARG A 241 17.46 16.35 21.49
C ARG A 241 17.71 16.93 22.89
N GLY A 242 16.67 17.43 23.55
CA GLY A 242 16.77 17.98 24.90
C GLY A 242 17.31 16.96 25.90
N ILE A 243 16.85 15.71 25.86
CA ILE A 243 17.35 14.66 26.75
C ILE A 243 18.82 14.31 26.47
N ILE A 244 19.19 14.11 25.21
CA ILE A 244 20.53 13.64 24.84
C ILE A 244 21.59 14.75 25.00
N SER A 245 21.21 16.01 24.83
CA SER A 245 22.14 17.16 24.95
C SER A 245 22.54 17.50 26.39
N HIS A 246 22.17 16.69 27.38
CA HIS A 246 22.53 16.92 28.78
C HIS A 246 24.07 16.94 28.94
N GLY A 247 24.63 18.10 29.33
CA GLY A 247 26.07 18.30 29.58
C GLY A 247 26.90 18.71 28.36
N ASP A 248 26.47 19.74 27.62
CA ASP A 248 27.18 20.36 26.47
C ASP A 248 27.46 19.44 25.26
N ARG A 249 26.72 18.34 25.13
CA ARG A 249 26.78 17.49 23.95
C ARG A 249 25.88 18.06 22.85
N ASP A 250 26.40 18.22 21.63
CA ASP A 250 25.59 18.40 20.42
C ASP A 250 25.28 17.01 19.82
N PRO A 251 24.06 16.48 19.99
CA PRO A 251 23.74 15.13 19.56
C PRO A 251 23.64 15.01 18.05
N ASP A 252 24.23 13.94 17.50
CA ASP A 252 24.11 13.62 16.08
C ASP A 252 22.63 13.37 15.70
N LYS A 253 22.24 13.81 14.50
CA LYS A 253 20.87 13.65 13.97
C LYS A 253 20.42 12.19 13.93
N LYS A 254 21.33 11.24 13.69
CA LYS A 254 21.04 9.80 13.68
C LYS A 254 20.71 9.29 15.07
N ASP A 255 21.35 9.80 16.11
CA ASP A 255 21.08 9.38 17.48
C ASP A 255 19.73 9.90 17.97
N ILE A 256 19.38 11.14 17.62
CA ILE A 256 18.03 11.68 17.81
C ILE A 256 17.01 10.79 17.09
N SER A 257 17.23 10.49 15.81
CA SER A 257 16.32 9.66 15.02
C SER A 257 16.13 8.27 15.64
N LYS A 258 17.21 7.61 16.10
CA LYS A 258 17.13 6.31 16.79
C LYS A 258 16.33 6.41 18.09
N ALA A 259 16.54 7.45 18.89
CA ALA A 259 15.78 7.66 20.12
C ALA A 259 14.29 7.85 19.83
N VAL A 260 13.93 8.66 18.83
CA VAL A 260 12.52 8.85 18.44
C VAL A 260 11.88 7.56 17.93
N LYS A 261 12.61 6.73 17.17
CA LYS A 261 12.10 5.42 16.72
C LYS A 261 11.77 4.45 17.86
N GLN A 262 12.37 4.64 19.04
CA GLN A 262 12.07 3.85 20.23
C GLN A 262 10.85 4.37 21.00
N MET A 263 10.36 5.57 20.68
CA MET A 263 9.17 6.13 21.30
C MET A 263 7.90 5.52 20.68
N THR A 264 6.90 5.29 21.52
CA THR A 264 5.61 4.72 21.12
C THR A 264 4.68 5.73 20.44
N ALA A 265 4.98 7.03 20.51
CA ALA A 265 4.09 8.09 20.02
C ALA A 265 3.71 7.89 18.54
N SER A 266 4.68 7.63 17.67
CA SER A 266 4.40 7.47 16.23
C SER A 266 3.66 6.16 15.93
N SER A 267 3.99 5.05 16.60
CA SER A 267 3.31 3.77 16.38
C SER A 267 1.86 3.82 16.88
N LEU A 268 1.63 4.42 18.04
CA LEU A 268 0.29 4.62 18.59
C LEU A 268 -0.55 5.51 17.68
N TYR A 269 0.01 6.65 17.24
CA TYR A 269 -0.66 7.55 16.29
C TYR A 269 -1.11 6.81 15.03
N TRP A 270 -0.19 6.10 14.35
CA TRP A 270 -0.53 5.41 13.12
C TRP A 270 -1.55 4.28 13.31
N SER A 271 -1.46 3.54 14.42
CA SER A 271 -2.43 2.49 14.73
C SER A 271 -3.86 3.04 14.90
N MET A 272 -4.00 4.22 15.52
CA MET A 272 -5.32 4.85 15.68
C MET A 272 -5.85 5.37 14.35
N ILE A 273 -5.02 6.08 13.58
CA ILE A 273 -5.44 6.63 12.29
C ILE A 273 -5.82 5.54 11.30
N GLU A 274 -5.10 4.42 11.27
CA GLU A 274 -5.43 3.28 10.40
C GLU A 274 -6.84 2.77 10.63
N SER A 275 -7.22 2.53 11.90
CA SER A 275 -8.58 2.11 12.26
C SER A 275 -9.62 3.15 11.80
N ARG A 276 -9.37 4.43 12.08
CA ARG A 276 -10.27 5.52 11.69
C ARG A 276 -10.36 5.70 10.19
N PHE A 277 -9.31 5.38 9.44
CA PHE A 277 -9.32 5.42 7.98
C PHE A 277 -10.27 4.36 7.41
N HIS A 278 -10.21 3.13 7.93
CA HIS A 278 -11.15 2.07 7.55
C HIS A 278 -12.61 2.43 7.88
N GLU A 279 -12.85 3.04 9.03
CA GLU A 279 -14.18 3.54 9.41
C GLU A 279 -14.65 4.65 8.45
N THR A 280 -13.77 5.60 8.12
CA THR A 280 -14.05 6.72 7.20
C THR A 280 -14.40 6.22 5.80
N LEU A 281 -13.66 5.23 5.26
CA LEU A 281 -14.00 4.62 3.97
C LEU A 281 -15.37 3.93 4.01
N SER A 282 -15.72 3.32 5.14
CA SER A 282 -16.99 2.60 5.31
C SER A 282 -18.18 3.54 5.49
N SER A 283 -17.98 4.71 6.10
CA SER A 283 -19.04 5.71 6.30
C SER A 283 -19.34 6.55 5.06
N TYR A 284 -18.46 6.53 4.05
CA TYR A 284 -18.61 7.35 2.84
C TYR A 284 -19.60 6.72 1.84
N THR A 285 -20.88 6.73 2.22
CA THR A 285 -22.02 6.23 1.43
C THR A 285 -22.60 7.31 0.53
N LEU A 286 -23.56 6.96 -0.33
CA LEU A 286 -24.22 7.95 -1.21
C LEU A 286 -25.01 9.03 -0.47
N GLU A 287 -25.44 8.77 0.76
CA GLU A 287 -26.24 9.71 1.58
C GLU A 287 -25.36 10.56 2.48
N ALA A 288 -24.09 10.19 2.66
CA ALA A 288 -23.15 10.93 3.49
C ALA A 288 -22.86 12.32 2.92
N ASP A 289 -22.80 13.31 3.81
CA ASP A 289 -22.29 14.64 3.48
C ASP A 289 -20.75 14.60 3.48
N PRO A 290 -20.07 14.92 2.36
CA PRO A 290 -18.62 15.03 2.30
C PRO A 290 -18.00 15.92 3.38
N ASP A 291 -18.67 17.00 3.76
CA ASP A 291 -18.17 17.93 4.77
C ASP A 291 -18.23 17.30 6.18
N ASP A 292 -19.27 16.52 6.48
CA ASP A 292 -19.36 15.76 7.73
C ASP A 292 -18.27 14.68 7.81
N ILE A 293 -18.04 13.95 6.71
CA ILE A 293 -16.97 12.93 6.63
C ILE A 293 -15.61 13.57 6.86
N ARG A 294 -15.35 14.71 6.22
CA ARG A 294 -14.11 15.48 6.41
C ARG A 294 -13.96 15.99 7.83
N CYS A 295 -15.02 16.52 8.43
CA CYS A 295 -15.03 16.97 9.82
C CYS A 295 -14.69 15.82 10.79
N GLN A 296 -15.31 14.65 10.61
CA GLN A 296 -15.04 13.46 11.42
C GLN A 296 -13.60 12.95 11.26
N TRP A 297 -13.05 12.98 10.04
CA TRP A 297 -11.66 12.63 9.79
C TRP A 297 -10.70 13.58 10.52
N LEU A 298 -10.92 14.90 10.43
CA LEU A 298 -10.10 15.90 11.12
C LEU A 298 -10.14 15.73 12.64
N LYS A 299 -11.32 15.45 13.20
CA LYS A 299 -11.48 15.12 14.63
C LYS A 299 -10.69 13.87 15.01
N SER A 300 -10.76 12.82 14.20
CA SER A 300 -9.99 11.59 14.39
C SER A 300 -8.47 11.84 14.38
N VAL A 301 -7.98 12.71 13.49
CA VAL A 301 -6.57 13.10 13.42
C VAL A 301 -6.14 13.91 14.65
N LEU A 302 -6.99 14.84 15.10
CA LEU A 302 -6.75 15.63 16.30
C LEU A 302 -6.69 14.74 17.55
N ASP A 303 -7.66 13.85 17.73
CA ASP A 303 -7.74 12.96 18.88
C ASP A 303 -6.51 12.03 18.93
N ALA A 304 -6.14 11.44 17.79
CA ALA A 304 -4.96 10.60 17.68
C ALA A 304 -3.66 11.35 18.00
N LEU A 305 -3.54 12.62 17.57
CA LEU A 305 -2.38 13.46 17.93
C LEU A 305 -2.32 13.69 19.44
N CYS A 306 -3.46 14.04 20.05
CA CYS A 306 -3.55 14.31 21.49
C CYS A 306 -3.19 13.06 22.29
N GLU A 307 -3.84 11.94 22.00
CA GLU A 307 -3.65 10.68 22.72
C GLU A 307 -2.21 10.16 22.57
N ALA A 308 -1.64 10.21 21.36
CA ALA A 308 -0.26 9.80 21.13
C ALA A 308 0.75 10.65 21.92
N TRP A 309 0.52 11.96 22.01
CA TRP A 309 1.39 12.86 22.77
C TRP A 309 1.19 12.72 24.28
N GLU A 310 -0.05 12.61 24.76
CA GLU A 310 -0.37 12.44 26.18
C GLU A 310 0.21 11.14 26.74
N GLN A 311 0.08 10.03 26.01
CA GLN A 311 0.69 8.76 26.40
C GLN A 311 2.22 8.85 26.45
N HIS A 312 2.83 9.53 25.47
CA HIS A 312 4.26 9.78 25.50
C HIS A 312 4.67 10.62 26.72
N ALA A 313 3.98 11.75 26.95
CA ALA A 313 4.20 12.64 28.09
C ALA A 313 4.07 11.90 29.43
N ALA A 314 3.03 11.09 29.59
CA ALA A 314 2.79 10.30 30.79
C ALA A 314 3.91 9.27 31.03
N SER A 315 4.41 8.61 29.98
CA SER A 315 5.50 7.63 30.09
C SER A 315 6.84 8.21 30.54
N VAL A 316 7.04 9.52 30.36
CA VAL A 316 8.30 10.22 30.71
C VAL A 316 8.15 11.18 31.88
N ALA A 317 6.94 11.45 32.36
CA ALA A 317 6.65 12.41 33.42
C ALA A 317 7.25 12.04 34.80
N THR A 318 7.61 10.78 35.01
CA THR A 318 8.25 10.31 36.25
C THR A 318 9.77 10.57 36.31
N ASN A 319 10.35 11.13 35.26
CA ASN A 319 11.78 11.39 35.17
C ASN A 319 12.17 12.73 35.83
N ASP A 320 13.45 13.09 35.75
CA ASP A 320 14.03 14.26 36.42
C ASP A 320 13.52 15.63 35.90
N ALA A 321 13.85 16.72 36.60
CA ALA A 321 13.44 18.08 36.21
C ALA A 321 13.90 18.51 34.80
N TRP A 322 14.96 17.89 34.28
CA TRP A 322 15.49 18.16 32.95
C TRP A 322 14.57 17.59 31.87
N THR A 323 14.08 16.36 32.08
CA THR A 323 13.15 15.71 31.15
C THR A 323 11.82 16.45 31.05
N LEU A 324 11.28 16.92 32.18
CA LEU A 324 10.07 17.74 32.22
C LEU A 324 10.24 19.05 31.45
N ARG A 325 11.39 19.73 31.62
CA ARG A 325 11.69 20.97 30.86
C ARG A 325 11.76 20.71 29.36
N SER A 326 12.38 19.60 28.96
CA SER A 326 12.48 19.22 27.54
C SER A 326 11.10 18.91 26.96
N LEU A 327 10.25 18.19 27.71
CA LEU A 327 8.88 17.87 27.33
C LEU A 327 8.02 19.14 27.13
N MET A 328 8.03 20.06 28.10
CA MET A 328 7.27 21.31 28.03
C MET A 328 7.68 22.17 26.84
N LYS A 329 8.97 22.19 26.50
CA LYS A 329 9.47 22.95 25.34
C LYS A 329 8.94 22.37 24.02
N SER A 330 8.91 21.05 23.90
CA SER A 330 8.42 20.35 22.70
C SER A 330 6.90 20.42 22.53
N GLU A 331 6.16 20.53 23.63
CA GLU A 331 4.69 20.61 23.64
C GLU A 331 4.16 21.81 22.84
N GLY A 332 4.95 22.89 22.69
CA GLY A 332 4.55 24.07 21.90
C GLY A 332 4.19 23.75 20.45
N LEU A 333 4.88 22.79 19.82
CA LEU A 333 4.57 22.34 18.44
C LEU A 333 3.24 21.61 18.37
N ILE A 334 2.96 20.75 19.36
CA ILE A 334 1.72 19.99 19.45
C ILE A 334 0.54 20.94 19.64
N ARG A 335 0.63 21.87 20.60
CA ARG A 335 -0.42 22.88 20.84
C ARG A 335 -0.72 23.72 19.60
N LYS A 336 0.31 24.09 18.84
CA LYS A 336 0.13 24.81 17.57
C LYS A 336 -0.64 23.97 16.56
N LYS A 337 -0.25 22.71 16.34
CA LYS A 337 -0.94 21.82 15.38
C LYS A 337 -2.36 21.48 15.82
N MET A 338 -2.60 21.30 17.12
CA MET A 338 -3.93 21.14 17.68
C MET A 338 -4.82 22.35 17.39
N LYS A 339 -4.28 23.57 17.52
CA LYS A 339 -5.01 24.80 17.17
C LYS A 339 -5.33 24.84 15.68
N GLU A 340 -4.35 24.57 14.81
CA GLU A 340 -4.56 24.52 13.36
C GLU A 340 -5.66 23.53 12.96
N LEU A 341 -5.67 22.32 13.56
CA LEU A 341 -6.70 21.31 13.31
C LEU A 341 -8.08 21.76 13.83
N LYS A 342 -8.16 22.37 15.02
CA LYS A 342 -9.42 22.90 15.57
C LYS A 342 -10.00 24.03 14.70
N ASP A 343 -9.14 24.94 14.25
CA ASP A 343 -9.52 26.04 13.36
C ASP A 343 -10.03 25.50 12.00
N GLU A 344 -9.47 24.40 11.51
CA GLU A 344 -9.95 23.71 10.30
C GLU A 344 -11.29 22.99 10.54
N ILE A 345 -11.45 22.27 11.65
CA ILE A 345 -12.69 21.58 12.03
C ILE A 345 -13.87 22.56 12.10
N GLN A 346 -13.66 23.75 12.67
CA GLN A 346 -14.69 24.78 12.83
C GLN A 346 -15.29 25.24 11.49
N LYS A 347 -14.58 25.04 10.36
CA LYS A 347 -15.11 25.40 9.03
C LYS A 347 -16.26 24.51 8.57
N TYR A 348 -16.34 23.28 9.11
CA TYR A 348 -17.32 22.27 8.73
C TYR A 348 -18.38 22.05 9.81
N GLU A 349 -18.20 22.58 11.02
CA GLU A 349 -19.25 22.52 12.04
C GLU A 349 -20.38 23.51 11.69
N PRO A 350 -21.66 23.07 11.78
CA PRO A 350 -22.78 23.96 11.52
C PRO A 350 -22.68 25.14 12.48
N ARG A 351 -22.61 26.36 11.91
CA ARG A 351 -22.73 27.58 12.72
C ARG A 351 -24.09 27.51 13.39
N GLU A 352 -24.12 27.42 14.72
CA GLU A 352 -25.35 27.63 15.47
C GLU A 352 -25.92 28.99 15.06
N VAL A 353 -26.98 28.97 14.27
CA VAL A 353 -27.78 30.15 13.99
C VAL A 353 -28.50 30.42 15.30
N GLY A 354 -27.95 31.37 16.08
CA GLY A 354 -28.54 31.81 17.33
C GLY A 354 -30.03 32.09 17.13
N ALA A 355 -30.86 31.39 17.90
CA ALA A 355 -32.30 31.62 18.01
C ALA A 355 -32.60 32.92 18.75
#